data_AF-K9PAF7-F1
#
_entry.id   AF-K9PAF7-F1
#
_cell.length_a   1.000
_cell.length_b   1.000
_cell.length_c   1.000
_cell.angle_alpha   90.00
_cell.angle_beta   90.00
_cell.angle_gamma   90.00
#
_symmetry.space_group_name_H-M   'P 1'
#
loop_
_entity.id
_entity.type
_entity.pdbx_description
1 polymer ?
#
loop_
_entity_poly.entity_id
_entity_poly.type
_entity_poly.pdbx_seq_one_letter_code
_entity_poly.pdbx_strand_id
1 'polypeptide(L)' 'MTDPALATPRAPSRPTPVPVRRLPRFGFHTHTERLNGRVAMLGFIALLAVEWKLGHGLLIWP' A
#
# COMPACT_ATOMS: atom_id res chain seq x y z
N MET A 1 41.10 -17.26 52.01
CA MET A 1 41.16 -18.09 50.79
C MET A 1 39.78 -18.69 50.61
N THR A 2 38.75 -17.91 50.29
CA THR A 2 38.49 -17.26 48.99
C THR A 2 38.48 -18.30 47.89
N ASP A 3 37.30 -18.80 47.54
CA ASP A 3 37.01 -19.15 46.16
C ASP A 3 35.59 -18.67 45.83
N PRO A 4 35.42 -17.48 45.24
CA PRO A 4 34.12 -17.05 44.76
C PRO A 4 33.91 -17.76 43.42
N ALA A 5 32.97 -18.69 43.38
CA ALA A 5 32.46 -19.27 42.15
C ALA A 5 32.22 -18.16 41.11
N LEU A 6 33.17 -18.04 40.18
CA LEU A 6 33.22 -17.00 39.17
C LEU A 6 32.01 -17.19 38.26
N ALA A 7 31.02 -16.31 38.45
CA ALA A 7 29.91 -16.16 37.54
C ALA A 7 30.47 -15.83 36.14
N THR A 8 30.45 -16.82 35.26
CA THR A 8 30.77 -16.67 33.83
C THR A 8 29.90 -15.55 33.25
N PRO A 9 30.47 -14.46 32.72
CA PRO A 9 29.68 -13.43 32.07
C PRO A 9 29.04 -14.03 30.82
N ARG A 10 27.72 -14.26 30.86
CA ARG A 10 26.96 -14.67 29.67
C ARG A 10 27.03 -13.54 28.65
N ALA A 11 27.70 -13.77 27.53
CA ALA A 11 27.82 -12.82 26.44
C ALA A 11 26.43 -12.27 26.04
N PRO A 12 26.31 -10.95 25.77
CA PRO A 12 25.03 -10.38 25.36
C PRO A 12 24.56 -11.05 24.06
N SER A 13 23.34 -11.58 24.08
CA SER A 13 22.70 -12.15 22.90
C SER A 13 22.60 -11.08 21.83
N ARG A 14 23.32 -11.29 20.71
CA ARG A 14 23.32 -10.41 19.54
C ARG A 14 21.87 -10.07 19.14
N PRO A 15 21.48 -8.78 19.06
CA PRO A 15 20.13 -8.42 18.66
C PRO A 15 19.89 -8.89 17.22
N THR A 16 18.83 -9.67 17.02
CA THR A 16 18.40 -10.12 15.69
C THR A 16 18.10 -8.88 14.85
N PRO A 17 18.76 -8.68 13.69
CA PRO A 17 18.48 -7.54 12.85
C PRO A 17 17.02 -7.62 12.38
N VAL A 18 16.21 -6.65 12.81
CA VAL A 18 14.82 -6.52 12.38
C VAL A 18 14.83 -6.34 10.86
N PRO A 19 14.18 -7.23 10.07
CA PRO A 19 14.17 -7.10 8.63
C PRO A 19 13.49 -5.78 8.27
N VAL A 20 14.26 -4.82 7.76
CA VAL A 20 13.75 -3.55 7.24
C VAL A 20 12.84 -3.90 6.07
N ARG A 21 11.52 -3.77 6.27
CA ARG A 21 10.53 -3.89 5.20
C ARG A 21 10.86 -2.85 4.13
N ARG A 22 11.56 -3.25 3.08
CA ARG A 22 11.68 -2.44 1.88
C ARG A 22 10.30 -2.45 1.21
N LEU A 23 9.74 -1.27 0.98
CA LEU A 23 8.49 -1.15 0.21
C LEU A 23 8.74 -1.78 -1.17
N PRO A 24 7.90 -2.74 -1.62
CA PRO A 24 8.12 -3.44 -2.87
C PRO A 24 8.18 -2.44 -4.03
N ARG A 25 9.19 -2.59 -4.90
CA ARG A 25 9.46 -1.69 -6.03
C ARG A 25 8.40 -1.77 -7.14
N PHE A 26 7.43 -2.68 -7.00
CA PHE A 26 6.32 -2.93 -7.91
C PHE A 26 5.01 -2.96 -7.11
N GLY A 27 4.03 -2.17 -7.54
CA GLY A 27 2.74 -2.02 -6.89
C GLY A 27 2.03 -0.74 -7.32
N PHE A 28 0.84 -0.49 -6.78
CA PHE A 28 0.12 0.74 -7.02
C PHE A 28 0.93 1.93 -6.47
N HIS A 29 1.47 2.76 -7.36
CA HIS A 29 2.18 3.97 -6.99
C HIS A 29 1.17 5.07 -6.67
N THR A 30 1.32 5.75 -5.53
CA THR A 30 0.38 6.77 -5.03
C THR A 30 0.08 7.87 -6.04
N HIS A 31 1.06 8.26 -6.86
CA HIS A 31 0.85 9.24 -7.93
C HIS A 31 -0.09 8.69 -9.02
N THR A 32 0.16 7.47 -9.47
CA THR A 32 -0.63 6.79 -10.50
C THR A 32 -2.05 6.49 -10.01
N GLU A 33 -2.22 6.09 -8.76
CA GLU A 33 -3.55 5.89 -8.15
C GLU A 33 -4.37 7.20 -8.14
N ARG A 34 -3.75 8.32 -7.74
CA ARG A 34 -4.40 9.63 -7.73
C ARG A 34 -4.75 10.10 -9.15
N LEU A 35 -3.87 9.85 -10.12
CA LEU A 35 -4.12 10.16 -11.52
C LEU A 35 -5.32 9.33 -12.04
N ASN A 36 -5.28 8.02 -11.84
CA ASN A 36 -6.33 7.11 -12.28
C ASN A 36 -7.68 7.43 -11.63
N GLY A 37 -7.69 7.76 -10.34
CA GLY A 37 -8.90 8.20 -9.64
C GLY A 37 -9.52 9.46 -10.25
N ARG A 38 -8.71 10.45 -10.65
CA ARG A 38 -9.21 11.66 -11.32
C ARG A 38 -9.78 11.36 -12.70
N VAL A 39 -9.08 10.54 -13.49
CA VAL A 39 -9.55 10.12 -14.82
C VAL A 39 -10.88 9.37 -14.68
N ALA A 40 -11.02 8.51 -13.67
CA ALA A 40 -12.27 7.81 -13.40
C ALA A 40 -13.41 8.76 -13.02
N MET A 41 -13.17 9.76 -12.16
CA MET A 41 -14.18 10.78 -11.82
C MET A 41 -14.65 11.55 -13.06
N LEU A 42 -13.72 11.96 -13.93
CA LEU A 42 -14.04 12.64 -15.17
C LEU A 42 -14.82 11.73 -16.13
N GLY A 43 -14.42 10.47 -16.27
CA GLY A 43 -15.11 9.47 -17.09
C GLY A 43 -16.54 9.23 -16.63
N PHE A 44 -16.78 9.17 -15.31
CA PHE A 44 -18.11 9.01 -14.74
C PHE A 44 -19.01 10.22 -15.02
N ILE A 45 -18.50 11.44 -14.81
CA ILE A 45 -19.26 12.68 -15.11
C ILE A 45 -19.56 12.79 -16.61
N ALA A 46 -18.58 12.45 -17.46
CA ALA A 46 -18.78 12.43 -18.90
C ALA A 46 -19.86 11.42 -19.31
N LEU A 47 -19.91 10.25 -18.68
CA LEU A 47 -20.96 9.26 -18.91
C LEU A 47 -22.35 9.83 -18.60
N LEU A 48 -22.52 10.47 -17.43
CA LEU A 48 -23.79 11.10 -17.06
C LEU A 48 -24.22 12.20 -18.05
N ALA A 49 -23.27 13.02 -18.51
CA ALA A 49 -23.55 14.07 -19.50
C ALA A 49 -23.97 13.49 -20.86
N VAL A 50 -23.37 12.37 -21.27
CA VAL A 50 -23.72 11.64 -22.49
C VAL A 50 -25.12 11.02 -22.34
N GLU A 51 -25.40 10.34 -21.24
CA GLU A 51 -26.73 9.76 -20.95
C GLU A 51 -27.84 10.82 -20.99
N TRP A 52 -27.58 11.99 -20.39
CA TRP A 52 -28.51 13.12 -20.45
C TRP A 52 -28.77 13.56 -21.90
N LYS A 53 -27.72 13.65 -22.72
CA LYS A 53 -27.84 14.10 -24.11
C LYS A 53 -28.56 13.09 -25.00
N LEU A 54 -28.35 11.79 -24.77
CA LEU A 54 -28.97 10.74 -25.58
C LEU A 54 -30.41 10.45 -25.12
N GLY A 55 -30.72 10.64 -23.84
CA GLY A 55 -32.07 10.40 -23.30
C GLY A 55 -32.42 8.92 -23.09
N HIS A 56 -31.42 8.04 -23.12
CA HIS A 56 -31.53 6.61 -22.81
C HIS A 56 -30.23 6.15 -22.12
N GLY A 57 -30.34 5.20 -21.18
CA GLY A 57 -29.21 4.78 -20.34
C GLY A 57 -28.15 4.03 -21.14
N LEU A 58 -26.87 4.41 -20.98
CA LEU A 58 -25.75 3.72 -21.64
C LEU A 58 -25.38 2.41 -20.93
N LEU A 59 -25.64 2.33 -19.63
CA LEU A 59 -25.41 1.13 -18.82
C LEU A 59 -26.59 0.13 -18.84
N ILE A 60 -27.62 0.38 -19.63
CA ILE A 60 -28.72 -0.59 -19.72
C ILE A 60 -28.24 -1.77 -20.58
N TRP A 61 -27.91 -2.86 -19.90
CA TRP A 61 -27.69 -4.14 -20.56
C TRP A 61 -29.03 -4.63 -21.12
N PRO A 62 -29.15 -4.93 -22.43
CA PRO A 62 -30.38 -5.45 -23.01
C PRO A 62 -30.74 -6.85 -22.50
#